data_AF-A0A9D8T3H7-F1
#
_entry.id   AF-A0A9D8T3H7-F1
#
_cell.length_a   1.000
_cell.length_b   1.000
_cell.length_c   1.000
_cell.angle_alpha   90.00
_cell.angle_beta   90.00
_cell.angle_gamma   90.00
#
_symmetry.space_group_name_H-M   'P 1'
#
loop_
_entity.id
_entity.type
_entity.pdbx_description
1 polymer ?
#
loop_
_entity_poly.entity_id
_entity_poly.type
_entity_poly.pdbx_seq_one_letter_code
_entity_poly.pdbx_strand_id
1 'polypeptide(L)' 'MKKKENKGFFISLEGGEGCGKSTQLNLLAEALRTMFPGREVIATRSPGGTAVA' A
#
# COMPACT_ATOMS: atom_id res chain seq x y z
N MET A 1 -4.97 11.08 31.99
CA MET A 1 -4.14 10.95 30.76
C MET A 1 -5.01 10.43 29.63
N LYS A 2 -5.19 11.17 28.53
CA LYS A 2 -5.90 10.66 27.34
C LYS A 2 -5.02 9.62 26.65
N LYS A 3 -5.53 8.41 26.45
CA LYS A 3 -4.87 7.34 25.70
C LYS A 3 -4.67 7.83 24.27
N LYS A 4 -3.43 7.85 23.78
CA LYS A 4 -3.13 8.23 22.39
C LYS A 4 -3.70 7.12 21.51
N GLU A 5 -4.75 7.39 20.77
CA GLU A 5 -5.32 6.41 19.84
C GLU A 5 -4.28 6.12 18.76
N ASN A 6 -3.78 4.87 18.73
CA ASN A 6 -2.87 4.40 17.69
C ASN A 6 -3.67 4.21 16.39
N LYS A 7 -3.97 5.32 15.71
CA LYS A 7 -4.61 5.30 14.39
C LYS A 7 -3.60 4.86 13.34
N GLY A 8 -4.03 3.97 12.45
CA GLY A 8 -3.26 3.56 11.26
C GLY A 8 -3.47 4.50 10.08
N PHE A 9 -2.78 4.22 8.97
CA PHE A 9 -2.94 4.92 7.70
C PHE A 9 -3.55 4.01 6.65
N PHE A 10 -4.40 4.57 5.80
CA PHE A 10 -4.88 3.95 4.57
C PHE A 10 -4.39 4.78 3.39
N ILE A 11 -3.71 4.14 2.44
CA ILE A 11 -3.07 4.78 1.29
C ILE A 11 -3.63 4.14 0.01
N SER A 12 -4.21 4.92 -0.89
CA SER A 12 -4.58 4.49 -2.24
C SER A 12 -3.58 5.03 -3.27
N LEU A 13 -3.24 4.20 -4.25
CA LEU A 13 -2.43 4.61 -5.40
C LEU A 13 -3.31 4.67 -6.65
N GLU A 14 -3.58 5.89 -7.10
CA GLU A 14 -4.43 6.17 -8.27
C GLU A 14 -3.59 6.50 -9.52
N GLY A 15 -4.12 6.17 -10.70
CA GLY A 15 -3.49 6.46 -11.98
C GLY A 15 -3.97 5.58 -13.13
N GLY A 16 -3.65 5.96 -14.36
CA GLY A 16 -4.05 5.23 -15.57
C GLY A 16 -3.49 3.81 -15.67
N GLU A 17 -4.02 3.00 -16.58
CA GLU A 17 -3.47 1.67 -16.87
C GLU A 17 -2.02 1.77 -17.38
N GLY A 18 -1.17 0.82 -16.99
CA GLY A 18 0.25 0.83 -17.34
C GLY A 18 1.12 1.89 -16.64
N CYS A 19 0.56 2.79 -15.81
CA CYS A 19 1.34 3.87 -15.17
C CYS A 19 2.27 3.42 -14.01
N GLY A 20 2.40 2.11 -13.78
CA GLY A 20 3.33 1.57 -12.79
C GLY A 20 2.81 1.50 -11.34
N LYS A 21 1.49 1.57 -11.11
CA LYS A 21 0.89 1.48 -9.75
C LYS A 21 1.38 0.27 -8.96
N SER A 22 1.43 -0.91 -9.57
CA SER A 22 1.90 -2.13 -8.93
C SER A 22 3.37 -2.05 -8.51
N THR A 23 4.22 -1.41 -9.32
CA THR A 23 5.62 -1.17 -8.99
C THR A 23 5.73 -0.23 -7.79
N GLN A 24 4.99 0.88 -7.80
CA GLN A 24 4.99 1.85 -6.71
C GLN A 24 4.41 1.27 -5.41
N LEU A 25 3.38 0.42 -5.51
CA LEU A 25 2.80 -0.30 -4.36
C LEU A 25 3.87 -1.13 -3.65
N ASN A 26 4.65 -1.91 -4.41
CA ASN A 26 5.69 -2.78 -3.86
C ASN A 26 6.83 -1.98 -3.22
N LEU A 27 7.34 -0.96 -3.94
CA LEU A 27 8.42 -0.10 -3.43
C LEU A 27 8.01 0.66 -2.17
N LEU A 28 6.79 1.23 -2.16
CA LEU A 28 6.28 1.93 -0.99
C LEU A 28 6.09 0.99 0.20
N ALA A 29 5.56 -0.22 -0.02
CA ALA A 29 5.37 -1.20 1.04
C ALA A 29 6.70 -1.63 1.66
N GLU A 30 7.74 -1.87 0.84
CA GLU A 30 9.09 -2.20 1.31
C GLU A 30 9.72 -1.04 2.11
N ALA A 31 9.63 0.19 1.59
CA ALA A 31 10.11 1.37 2.27
C ALA A 31 9.42 1.56 3.64
N LEU A 32 8.09 1.42 3.71
CA LEU A 32 7.34 1.55 4.96
C LEU A 32 7.71 0.48 5.98
N ARG A 33 7.89 -0.78 5.55
CA ARG A 33 8.34 -1.86 6.43
C ARG A 33 9.71 -1.57 7.03
N THR A 34 10.61 -0.99 6.23
CA THR A 34 11.96 -0.64 6.64
C THR A 34 11.98 0.56 7.58
N MET A 35 11.20 1.60 7.28
CA MET A 35 11.14 2.83 8.07
C MET A 35 10.40 2.67 9.41
N PHE A 36 9.44 1.74 9.48
CA PHE A 36 8.60 1.54 10.66
C PHE A 36 8.67 0.09 11.18
N PRO A 37 9.86 -0.37 11.65
CA PRO A 37 10.00 -1.68 12.24
C PRO A 37 9.05 -1.80 13.45
N GLY A 38 8.14 -2.78 13.42
CA GLY A 38 7.11 -2.97 14.44
C GLY A 38 5.71 -2.42 14.09
N ARG A 39 5.53 -1.84 12.89
CA ARG A 39 4.20 -1.59 12.31
C ARG A 39 3.88 -2.64 11.26
N GLU A 40 2.63 -3.09 11.23
CA GLU A 40 2.13 -3.95 10.16
C GLU A 40 1.93 -3.13 8.88
N VAL A 41 2.38 -3.66 7.74
CA VAL A 41 2.20 -3.04 6.41
C VAL A 41 1.53 -4.05 5.49
N ILE A 42 0.24 -3.83 5.25
CA ILE A 42 -0.61 -4.63 4.37
C ILE A 42 -0.68 -3.92 3.01
N ALA A 43 -0.24 -4.62 1.95
CA ALA A 43 -0.39 -4.16 0.57
C ALA A 43 -1.45 -5.01 -0.11
N THR A 44 -2.45 -4.36 -0.71
CA THR A 44 -3.48 -5.03 -1.51
C THR A 44 -3.47 -4.47 -2.92
N ARG A 45 -3.85 -5.30 -3.89
CA ARG A 45 -4.13 -4.86 -5.26
C ARG A 45 -5.58 -5.22 -5.56
N SER A 46 -6.26 -4.37 -6.31
CA SER A 46 -7.51 -4.79 -6.95
C SER A 46 -7.22 -6.01 -7.83
N PRO A 47 -8.11 -7.01 -7.91
CA PRO A 47 -8.03 -7.99 -8.98
C PRO A 47 -7.92 -7.25 -10.31
N GLY A 48 -6.94 -7.65 -11.13
CA GLY A 48 -6.74 -7.05 -12.44
C GLY A 48 -7.92 -7.37 -13.35
N GLY A 49 -8.18 -6.49 -14.32
CA GLY A 49 -9.14 -6.75 -15.40
C GLY A 49 -8.90 -8.13 -16.01
N THR A 50 -10.01 -8.80 -16.33
CA THR A 50 -10.14 -10.10 -16.98
C THR A 50 -8.92 -10.45 -17.83
N ALA A 51 -8.40 -11.68 -17.67
CA ALA A 51 -7.31 -12.18 -18.50
C ALA A 51 -7.56 -11.84 -19.98
N VAL A 52 -6.62 -11.12 -20.59
CA VAL A 52 -6.68 -10.87 -22.04
C VAL A 52 -6.46 -12.22 -22.70
N ALA A 53 -7.52 -12.74 -23.32
CA ALA A 53 -7.51 -13.94 -24.15
C ALA A 53 -6.74 -13.69 -25.46
#